data_AF-A0A920LCR0-F1
#
_entry.id   AF-A0A920LCR0-F1
#
_cell.length_a   1.000
_cell.length_b   1.000
_cell.length_c   1.000
_cell.angle_alpha   90.00
_cell.angle_beta   90.00
_cell.angle_gamma   90.00
#
_symmetry.space_group_name_H-M   'P 1'
#
loop_
_entity.id
_entity.type
_entity.pdbx_description
1 polymer ?
#
loop_
_entity_poly.entity_id
_entity_poly.type
_entity_poly.pdbx_seq_one_letter_code
_entity_poly.pdbx_strand_id
1 'polypeptide(L)'
;MAHLLALEEIEAVRAAIGWAEPAFEIPDDILTDWRNVGSRGHAEQKAWQTRLSAADQKNQFEADISGDVKQAAASAIAEMKDQLREDPQKVATRVASQKTIENPYLHISHLYSAGLLT
;
A
#
# COMPACT_ATOMS: atom_id res chain seq x y z
N MET A 1 -5.09 -10.03 28.32
CA MET A 1 -4.20 -11.18 28.05
C MET A 1 -4.96 -12.11 27.14
N ALA A 2 -4.49 -12.33 25.91
CA ALA A 2 -5.11 -13.28 25.00
C ALA A 2 -5.00 -14.68 25.62
N HIS A 3 -6.15 -15.28 25.95
CA HIS A 3 -6.25 -16.67 26.35
C HIS A 3 -6.05 -17.50 25.07
N LEU A 4 -4.80 -17.72 24.69
CA LEU A 4 -4.45 -18.88 23.86
C LEU A 4 -5.00 -20.11 24.59
N LEU A 5 -5.66 -21.03 23.88
CA LEU A 5 -6.22 -22.25 24.45
C LEU A 5 -5.17 -22.92 25.36
N ALA A 6 -5.58 -23.39 26.54
CA ALA A 6 -4.69 -24.17 27.39
C ALA A 6 -4.29 -25.46 26.65
N LEU A 7 -3.12 -26.03 26.94
CA LEU A 7 -2.58 -27.19 26.22
C LEU A 7 -3.58 -28.37 26.15
N GLU A 8 -4.33 -28.60 27.23
CA GLU A 8 -5.39 -29.62 27.31
C GLU A 8 -6.53 -29.37 26.31
N GLU A 9 -6.91 -28.10 26.10
CA GLU A 9 -7.94 -27.74 25.13
C GLU A 9 -7.45 -27.95 23.68
N ILE A 10 -6.17 -27.67 23.40
CA ILE A 10 -5.56 -27.93 22.09
C ILE A 10 -5.54 -29.43 21.78
N GLU A 11 -5.16 -30.26 22.75
CA GLU A 11 -5.15 -31.72 22.60
C GLU A 11 -6.56 -32.27 22.39
N ALA A 12 -7.54 -31.80 23.17
CA ALA A 12 -8.94 -32.21 23.02
C ALA A 12 -9.51 -31.86 21.63
N VAL A 13 -9.22 -30.66 21.12
CA VAL A 13 -9.66 -30.23 19.78
C VAL A 13 -8.99 -31.07 18.69
N ARG A 14 -7.67 -31.29 18.79
CA ARG A 14 -6.93 -32.12 17.83
C ARG A 14 -7.48 -33.54 17.74
N ALA A 15 -7.76 -34.17 18.88
CA ALA A 15 -8.38 -35.48 18.93
C ALA A 15 -9.78 -35.47 18.29
N ALA A 16 -10.60 -34.45 18.56
CA ALA A 16 -11.95 -34.33 18.02
C ALA A 16 -11.99 -34.17 16.48
N ILE A 17 -11.00 -33.51 15.88
CA ILE A 17 -10.91 -33.31 14.42
C ILE A 17 -10.01 -34.32 13.71
N GLY A 18 -9.40 -35.27 14.45
CA GLY A 18 -8.47 -36.25 13.89
C GLY A 18 -7.12 -35.66 13.44
N TRP A 19 -6.69 -34.54 14.03
CA TRP A 19 -5.42 -33.89 13.70
C TRP A 19 -4.29 -34.45 14.56
N ALA A 20 -3.46 -35.32 13.99
CA ALA A 20 -2.35 -35.97 14.68
C ALA A 20 -1.06 -35.12 14.73
N GLU A 21 -0.95 -34.10 13.87
CA GLU A 21 0.33 -33.40 13.72
C GLU A 21 0.65 -32.51 14.93
N PRO A 22 1.94 -32.42 15.30
CA PRO A 22 2.45 -31.48 16.30
C PRO A 22 2.16 -30.01 15.96
N ALA A 23 2.46 -29.13 16.92
CA ALA A 23 2.35 -27.69 16.68
C ALA A 23 3.27 -27.26 15.54
N PHE A 24 2.69 -26.54 14.58
CA PHE A 24 3.36 -26.02 13.37
C PHE A 24 3.82 -27.08 12.36
N GLU A 25 3.42 -28.34 12.55
CA GLU A 25 3.57 -29.39 11.53
C GLU A 25 2.29 -29.46 10.69
N ILE A 26 2.46 -29.37 9.37
CA ILE A 26 1.37 -29.40 8.39
C ILE A 26 1.61 -30.59 7.47
N PRO A 27 0.63 -31.49 7.31
CA PRO A 27 0.73 -32.61 6.38
C PRO A 27 1.07 -32.16 4.96
N ASP A 28 1.90 -32.94 4.27
CA ASP A 28 2.41 -32.60 2.93
C ASP A 28 1.30 -32.47 1.88
N ASP A 29 0.23 -33.25 1.99
CA ASP A 29 -0.95 -33.19 1.12
C ASP A 29 -1.69 -31.85 1.30
N ILE A 30 -1.99 -31.46 2.54
CA ILE A 30 -2.61 -30.17 2.88
C ILE A 30 -1.72 -29.02 2.39
N LEU A 31 -0.41 -29.10 2.65
CA LEU A 31 0.53 -28.08 2.21
C LEU A 31 0.60 -27.97 0.68
N THR A 32 0.54 -29.10 -0.01
CA THR A 32 0.51 -29.17 -1.48
C THR A 32 -0.76 -28.54 -2.04
N ASP A 33 -1.92 -28.82 -1.46
CA ASP A 33 -3.19 -28.22 -1.87
C ASP A 33 -3.17 -26.70 -1.72
N TRP A 34 -2.68 -26.20 -0.59
CA TRP A 34 -2.54 -24.75 -0.37
C TRP A 34 -1.55 -24.11 -1.36
N ARG A 35 -0.43 -24.76 -1.66
CA ARG A 35 0.53 -24.29 -2.67
C ARG A 35 -0.08 -24.27 -4.07
N ASN A 36 -0.86 -25.28 -4.43
CA ASN A 36 -1.57 -25.35 -5.70
C ASN A 36 -2.56 -24.18 -5.84
N VAL A 37 -3.34 -23.89 -4.78
CA VAL A 37 -4.22 -22.71 -4.74
C VAL A 37 -3.43 -21.41 -4.90
N GLY A 38 -2.31 -21.28 -4.17
CA GLY A 38 -1.42 -20.11 -4.25
C GLY A 38 -0.79 -19.90 -5.64
N SER A 39 -0.58 -20.97 -6.39
CA SER A 39 0.02 -20.90 -7.73
C SER A 39 -0.90 -20.29 -8.79
N ARG A 40 -2.23 -20.30 -8.57
CA ARG A 40 -3.24 -19.84 -9.54
C ARG A 40 -3.03 -18.40 -10.02
N GLY A 41 -2.44 -17.55 -9.19
CA GLY A 41 -2.18 -16.15 -9.53
C GLY A 41 -1.03 -15.92 -10.52
N HIS A 42 -0.18 -16.92 -10.79
CA HIS A 42 1.03 -16.74 -11.59
C HIS A 42 0.74 -16.29 -13.02
N ALA A 43 -0.23 -16.91 -13.69
CA ALA A 43 -0.53 -16.59 -15.09
C ALA A 43 -1.04 -15.15 -15.23
N GLU A 44 -1.94 -14.73 -14.35
CA GLU A 44 -2.51 -13.38 -14.34
C GLU A 44 -1.48 -12.32 -13.96
N GLN A 45 -0.64 -12.60 -12.95
CA GLN A 45 0.45 -11.70 -12.54
C GLN A 45 1.46 -11.52 -13.68
N LYS A 46 1.84 -12.59 -14.36
CA LYS A 46 2.72 -12.52 -15.53
C LYS A 46 2.09 -11.73 -16.67
N ALA A 47 0.82 -12.00 -17.00
CA ALA A 47 0.10 -11.28 -18.04
C ALA A 47 0.00 -9.77 -17.72
N TRP A 48 -0.29 -9.43 -16.46
CA TRP A 48 -0.30 -8.04 -16.00
C TRP A 48 1.08 -7.38 -16.11
N GLN A 49 2.15 -8.07 -15.70
CA GLN A 49 3.51 -7.54 -15.82
C GLN A 49 3.92 -7.31 -17.27
N THR A 50 3.51 -8.19 -18.19
CA THR A 50 3.72 -7.99 -19.64
C THR A 50 3.00 -6.74 -20.14
N ARG A 51 1.74 -6.52 -19.74
CA ARG A 51 1.00 -5.29 -20.10
C ARG A 51 1.67 -4.04 -19.56
N LEU A 52 2.08 -4.05 -18.29
CA LEU A 52 2.78 -2.92 -17.67
C LEU A 52 4.11 -2.64 -18.37
N SER A 53 4.87 -3.67 -18.72
CA SER A 53 6.18 -3.52 -19.37
C SER A 53 6.09 -2.92 -20.77
N ALA A 54 4.95 -3.10 -21.46
CA ALA A 54 4.68 -2.56 -22.79
C ALA A 54 3.95 -1.20 -22.76
N ALA A 55 3.56 -0.69 -21.58
CA ALA A 55 2.82 0.56 -21.47
C ALA A 55 3.76 1.77 -21.53
N ASP A 56 3.39 2.78 -22.31
CA ASP A 56 4.13 4.05 -22.39
C ASP A 56 4.23 4.75 -21.03
N GLN A 57 3.22 4.55 -20.18
CA GLN A 57 3.11 5.15 -18.85
C GLN A 57 3.77 4.31 -17.74
N LYS A 58 4.51 3.24 -18.07
CA LYS A 58 5.14 2.33 -17.09
C LYS A 58 5.87 3.07 -15.98
N ASN A 59 6.78 3.98 -16.33
CA ASN A 59 7.63 4.67 -15.37
C ASN A 59 6.79 5.54 -14.42
N GLN A 60 5.74 6.19 -14.93
CA GLN A 60 4.84 6.99 -14.11
C GLN A 60 4.06 6.10 -13.14
N PHE A 61 3.51 4.99 -13.63
CA PHE A 61 2.80 4.03 -12.79
C PHE A 61 3.70 3.44 -11.68
N GLU A 62 4.92 3.05 -12.01
CA GLU A 62 5.89 2.52 -11.05
C GLU A 62 6.30 3.59 -10.01
N ALA A 63 6.48 4.84 -10.43
CA ALA A 63 6.72 5.95 -9.51
C ALA A 63 5.53 6.18 -8.56
N ASP A 64 4.29 6.17 -9.09
CA ASP A 64 3.08 6.39 -8.31
C ASP A 64 2.86 5.28 -7.26
N ILE A 65 3.01 4.01 -7.65
CA ILE A 65 2.80 2.88 -6.73
C ILE A 65 3.96 2.69 -5.72
N SER A 66 5.14 3.25 -5.99
CA SER A 66 6.26 3.26 -5.03
C SER A 66 5.93 4.08 -3.77
N GLY A 67 5.06 5.09 -3.90
CA GLY A 67 4.75 6.04 -2.84
C GLY A 67 5.91 6.98 -2.47
N ASP A 68 7.01 7.01 -3.24
CA ASP A 68 8.11 7.92 -2.97
C ASP A 68 7.80 9.33 -3.51
N VAL A 69 7.37 10.20 -2.59
CA VAL A 69 7.05 11.60 -2.86
C VAL A 69 8.07 12.56 -2.27
N LYS A 70 9.12 12.06 -1.61
CA LYS A 70 9.95 12.88 -0.71
C LYS A 70 10.63 14.03 -1.44
N GLN A 71 11.20 13.76 -2.60
CA GLN A 71 11.91 14.76 -3.40
C GLN A 71 10.93 15.81 -3.94
N ALA A 72 9.83 15.37 -4.57
CA ALA A 72 8.81 16.26 -5.13
C ALA A 72 8.18 17.15 -4.04
N ALA A 73 7.85 16.57 -2.88
CA ALA A 73 7.32 17.31 -1.74
C ALA A 73 8.34 18.32 -1.19
N ALA A 74 9.61 17.93 -1.04
CA ALA A 74 10.65 18.83 -0.55
C ALA A 74 10.85 20.04 -1.47
N SER A 75 10.88 19.81 -2.79
CA SER A 75 10.97 20.88 -3.80
C SER A 75 9.77 21.82 -3.74
N ALA A 76 8.54 21.30 -3.75
CA ALA A 76 7.31 22.10 -3.67
C ALA A 76 7.24 22.94 -2.39
N ILE A 77 7.61 22.34 -1.24
CA ILE A 77 7.66 23.05 0.05
C ILE A 77 8.72 24.15 0.05
N ALA A 78 9.89 23.92 -0.56
CA ALA A 78 10.94 24.92 -0.65
C ALA A 78 10.49 26.12 -1.50
N GLU A 79 9.91 25.85 -2.67
CA GLU A 79 9.37 26.88 -3.56
C GLU A 79 8.27 27.71 -2.88
N MET A 80 7.32 27.05 -2.20
CA MET A 80 6.27 27.75 -1.47
C MET A 80 6.82 28.65 -0.36
N LYS A 81 7.88 28.22 0.34
CA LYS A 81 8.55 29.04 1.36
C LYS A 81 9.19 30.28 0.75
N ASP A 82 9.80 30.15 -0.42
CA ASP A 82 10.43 31.29 -1.11
C ASP A 82 9.37 32.29 -1.56
N GLN A 83 8.27 31.82 -2.18
CA GLN A 83 7.13 32.65 -2.56
C GLN A 83 6.52 33.41 -1.38
N LEU A 84 6.35 32.76 -0.22
CA LEU A 84 5.82 33.42 0.98
C LEU A 84 6.77 34.43 1.63
N ARG A 85 8.09 34.34 1.36
CA ARG A 85 9.05 35.36 1.78
C ARG A 85 8.99 36.59 0.88
N GLU A 86 8.78 36.39 -0.41
CA GLU A 86 8.66 37.47 -1.40
C GLU A 86 7.32 38.20 -1.29
N ASP A 87 6.22 37.45 -1.12
CA ASP A 87 4.86 37.99 -0.98
C ASP A 87 4.13 37.41 0.27
N PRO A 88 4.32 38.02 1.46
CA PRO A 88 3.68 37.56 2.68
C PRO A 88 2.14 37.68 2.65
N GLN A 89 1.45 36.57 2.91
CA GLN A 89 -0.02 36.52 2.86
C GLN A 89 -0.67 36.55 4.24
N LYS A 90 -1.65 37.44 4.44
CA LYS A 90 -2.48 37.50 5.66
C LYS A 90 -3.80 36.75 5.45
N VAL A 91 -3.76 35.43 5.52
CA VAL A 91 -4.92 34.55 5.32
C VAL A 91 -5.22 33.69 6.55
N ALA A 92 -6.46 33.20 6.66
CA ALA A 92 -6.83 32.25 7.71
C ALA A 92 -6.10 30.90 7.50
N THR A 93 -5.82 30.18 8.59
CA THR A 93 -5.09 28.89 8.54
C THR A 93 -5.77 27.82 7.67
N ARG A 94 -7.10 27.83 7.56
CA ARG A 94 -7.83 26.96 6.61
C ARG A 94 -7.47 27.24 5.15
N VAL A 95 -7.30 28.52 4.81
CA VAL A 95 -6.93 28.98 3.45
C VAL A 95 -5.44 28.72 3.21
N ALA A 96 -4.59 28.89 4.22
CA ALA A 96 -3.19 28.51 4.15
C ALA A 96 -3.03 27.00 3.87
N SER A 97 -3.77 26.15 4.60
CA SER A 97 -3.77 24.69 4.38
C SER A 97 -4.17 24.32 2.96
N GLN A 98 -5.25 24.91 2.44
CA GLN A 98 -5.68 24.71 1.05
C GLN A 98 -4.56 25.05 0.06
N LYS A 99 -3.94 26.24 0.18
CA LYS A 99 -2.83 26.66 -0.68
C LYS A 99 -1.61 25.73 -0.58
N THR A 100 -1.29 25.24 0.62
CA THR A 100 -0.20 24.28 0.86
C THR A 100 -0.45 22.94 0.18
N ILE A 101 -1.71 22.53 0.09
CA ILE A 101 -2.09 21.28 -0.56
C ILE A 101 -2.17 21.47 -2.08
N GLU A 102 -2.60 22.64 -2.57
CA GLU A 102 -2.68 22.98 -3.99
C GLU A 102 -1.32 23.05 -4.71
N ASN A 103 -0.29 23.55 -4.05
CA ASN A 103 1.05 23.71 -4.62
C ASN A 103 1.73 22.36 -5.03
N PRO A 104 1.84 21.34 -4.15
CA PRO A 104 2.44 20.05 -4.49
C PRO A 104 1.61 19.18 -5.44
N TYR A 105 0.32 19.46 -5.68
CA TYR A 105 -0.49 18.70 -6.64
C TYR A 105 0.08 18.74 -8.06
N LEU A 106 0.78 19.81 -8.43
CA LEU A 106 1.41 19.93 -9.75
C LEU A 106 2.60 18.97 -9.92
N HIS A 107 3.11 18.41 -8.83
CA HIS A 107 4.36 17.63 -8.81
C HIS A 107 4.19 16.21 -8.27
N ILE A 108 3.06 15.92 -7.61
CA ILE A 108 2.74 14.59 -7.08
C ILE A 108 1.40 14.16 -7.67
N SER A 109 1.46 13.57 -8.86
CA SER A 109 0.32 13.15 -9.70
C SER A 109 -0.68 12.23 -9.00
N HIS A 110 -0.26 11.49 -7.98
CA HIS A 110 -1.10 10.55 -7.22
C HIS A 110 -1.60 11.12 -5.88
N LEU A 111 -1.33 12.38 -5.56
CA LEU A 111 -2.06 13.06 -4.48
C LEU A 111 -3.50 13.34 -4.95
N TYR A 112 -4.45 12.54 -4.48
CA TYR A 112 -5.86 12.74 -4.77
C TYR A 112 -6.46 13.80 -3.83
N SER A 113 -6.97 14.89 -4.40
CA SER A 113 -7.88 15.82 -3.72
C SER A 113 -9.31 15.52 -4.14
N ALA A 114 -10.26 15.61 -3.21
CA ALA A 114 -11.69 15.45 -3.49
C ALA A 114 -12.29 16.61 -4.33
N GLY A 115 -11.46 17.47 -4.94
CA GLY A 115 -11.89 18.73 -5.58
C GLY A 115 -11.54 18.87 -7.06
N LEU A 116 -11.00 17.85 -7.74
CA LEU A 116 -10.65 17.91 -9.18
C LEU A 116 -11.44 16.93 -10.06
N LEU A 117 -12.65 16.54 -9.63
CA LEU A 117 -13.61 15.76 -10.44
C LEU A 117 -14.79 16.60 -10.96
N THR A 118 -14.59 17.88 -11.24
CA THR A 118 -15.55 18.72 -11.97
C THR A 118 -14.86 19.55 -13.02
#